data_AF-A0ABD2Y9Z7-F1
#
_entry.id   AF-A0ABD2Y9Z7-F1
#
_cell.length_a   1.000
_cell.length_b   1.000
_cell.length_c   1.000
_cell.angle_alpha   90.00
_cell.angle_beta   90.00
_cell.angle_gamma   90.00
#
_symmetry.space_group_name_H-M   'P 1'
#
loop_
_entity.id
_entity.type
_entity.pdbx_description
1 polymer ?
#
loop_
_entity_poly.entity_id
_entity_poly.type
_entity_poly.pdbx_seq_one_letter_code
_entity_poly.pdbx_strand_id
1 'polypeptide(L)'
;MNSSQPMYHDQYDLRENLGEEGWKREAEYLRRELDRKTEEHKRDYENLKASTRNLEIQLEQVARLNNERPLGMLPSDTIPNPKEQCKAITLRSGKELEEKVGRNSMKNGEQEGVEDEDKEKESLQMGKTK
;
A
#
# COMPACT_ATOMS: atom_id res chain seq x y z
N MET A 1 9.97 -27.09 -17.73
CA MET A 1 9.12 -27.20 -18.93
C MET A 1 9.45 -28.51 -19.62
N ASN A 2 8.86 -29.62 -19.19
CA ASN A 2 8.93 -30.88 -19.92
C ASN A 2 7.51 -31.21 -20.36
N SER A 3 7.16 -30.71 -21.54
CA SER A 3 5.91 -31.05 -22.21
C SER A 3 6.07 -32.44 -22.81
N SER A 4 5.80 -33.49 -22.02
CA SER A 4 5.68 -34.83 -22.56
C SER A 4 4.40 -34.86 -23.40
N GLN A 5 4.56 -34.79 -24.73
CA GLN A 5 3.45 -34.96 -25.66
C GLN A 5 2.77 -36.30 -25.35
N PRO A 6 1.43 -36.37 -25.23
CA PRO A 6 0.76 -37.65 -25.22
C PRO A 6 0.97 -38.22 -26.62
N MET A 7 1.58 -39.41 -26.67
CA MET A 7 1.62 -40.26 -27.85
C MET A 7 0.17 -40.56 -28.22
N TYR A 8 -0.40 -39.71 -29.09
CA TYR A 8 -1.55 -40.12 -29.88
C TYR A 8 -1.11 -41.40 -30.58
N HIS A 9 -1.73 -42.50 -30.19
CA HIS A 9 -1.61 -43.77 -30.88
C HIS A 9 -2.04 -43.51 -32.33
N ASP A 10 -1.08 -43.28 -33.21
CA ASP A 10 -1.18 -43.64 -34.61
C ASP A 10 -1.36 -45.16 -34.63
N GLN A 11 -2.60 -45.61 -34.46
CA GLN A 11 -3.18 -46.88 -34.85
C GLN A 11 -4.49 -47.05 -34.07
N TYR A 12 -5.59 -46.61 -34.67
CA TYR A 12 -6.89 -47.22 -34.41
C TYR A 12 -6.99 -48.64 -35.03
N ASP A 13 -5.85 -49.29 -35.31
CA ASP A 13 -5.80 -50.65 -35.84
C ASP A 13 -5.79 -51.67 -34.70
N LEU A 14 -6.90 -51.75 -33.97
CA LEU A 14 -7.23 -52.92 -33.15
C LEU A 14 -8.49 -53.62 -33.68
N ARG A 15 -8.65 -53.64 -35.01
CA ARG A 15 -9.68 -54.46 -35.68
C ARG A 15 -9.12 -55.79 -36.17
N GLU A 16 -8.15 -56.38 -35.49
CA GLU A 16 -7.72 -57.74 -35.84
C GLU A 16 -7.13 -58.44 -34.60
N ASN A 17 -7.87 -59.42 -34.07
CA ASN A 17 -7.50 -60.41 -33.04
C ASN A 17 -7.64 -60.07 -31.55
N LEU A 18 -8.83 -59.64 -31.10
CA LEU A 18 -9.22 -59.84 -29.70
C LEU A 18 -10.65 -60.36 -29.64
N GLY A 19 -10.85 -61.54 -29.04
CA GLY A 19 -12.18 -62.02 -28.67
C GLY A 19 -12.86 -61.08 -27.66
N GLU A 20 -13.98 -61.53 -27.08
CA GLU A 20 -14.87 -60.78 -26.18
C GLU A 20 -14.22 -60.13 -24.91
N GLU A 21 -12.90 -60.18 -24.76
CA GLU A 21 -12.17 -59.60 -23.62
C GLU A 21 -11.36 -58.34 -23.96
N GLY A 22 -11.17 -58.00 -25.24
CA GLY A 22 -10.38 -56.82 -25.63
C GLY A 22 -10.95 -55.51 -25.11
N TRP A 23 -12.27 -55.33 -25.26
CA TRP A 23 -12.97 -54.14 -24.78
C TRP A 23 -12.97 -54.02 -23.25
N LYS A 24 -12.89 -55.14 -22.52
CA LYS A 24 -12.82 -55.13 -21.04
C LYS A 24 -11.47 -54.59 -20.58
N ARG A 25 -10.38 -54.99 -21.23
CA ARG A 25 -9.02 -54.48 -20.92
C ARG A 25 -8.89 -53.00 -21.22
N GLU A 26 -9.44 -52.55 -22.34
CA GLU A 26 -9.44 -51.12 -22.71
C GLU A 26 -10.24 -50.28 -21.70
N ALA A 27 -11.42 -50.76 -21.29
CA ALA A 27 -12.23 -50.08 -20.27
C ALA A 27 -11.50 -49.99 -18.91
N GLU A 28 -10.78 -51.03 -18.51
CA GLU A 28 -9.96 -51.00 -17.29
C GLU A 28 -8.74 -50.06 -17.42
N TYR A 29 -8.09 -50.03 -18.58
CA TYR A 29 -7.00 -49.10 -18.86
C TYR A 29 -7.46 -47.65 -18.74
N LEU A 30 -8.54 -47.30 -19.42
CA LEU A 30 -9.10 -45.95 -19.38
C LEU A 30 -9.54 -45.55 -17.97
N ARG A 31 -10.09 -46.49 -17.19
CA ARG A 31 -10.43 -46.25 -15.78
C ARG A 31 -9.19 -45.92 -14.95
N ARG A 32 -8.13 -46.71 -15.05
CA ARG A 32 -6.86 -46.45 -14.33
C ARG A 32 -6.24 -45.12 -14.74
N GLU A 33 -6.30 -44.80 -16.02
CA GLU A 33 -5.76 -43.57 -16.57
C GLU A 33 -6.53 -42.34 -16.07
N LEU A 34 -7.85 -42.44 -15.96
CA LEU A 34 -8.68 -41.40 -15.37
C LEU A 34 -8.38 -41.20 -13.88
N ASP A 35 -8.24 -42.29 -13.12
CA ASP A 35 -7.87 -42.23 -11.70
C ASP A 35 -6.50 -41.58 -11.52
N ARG A 36 -5.53 -41.97 -12.35
CA ARG A 36 -4.18 -41.37 -12.38
C ARG A 36 -4.25 -39.86 -12.63
N LYS A 37 -5.00 -39.44 -13.66
CA LYS A 37 -5.17 -38.02 -13.99
C LYS A 37 -5.87 -37.25 -12.87
N THR A 38 -6.84 -37.87 -12.22
CA THR A 38 -7.57 -37.25 -11.11
C THR A 38 -6.67 -37.03 -9.90
N GLU A 39 -5.84 -38.01 -9.54
CA GLU A 39 -4.88 -37.88 -8.44
C GLU A 39 -3.76 -36.87 -8.78
N GLU A 40 -3.32 -36.80 -10.03
CA GLU A 40 -2.39 -35.74 -10.50
C GLU A 40 -3.00 -34.35 -10.28
N HIS A 41 -4.22 -34.13 -10.77
CA HIS A 41 -4.91 -32.85 -10.61
C HIS A 41 -5.12 -32.48 -9.14
N LYS A 42 -5.49 -33.46 -8.31
CA LYS A 42 -5.65 -33.26 -6.86
C LYS A 42 -4.34 -32.88 -6.20
N ARG A 43 -3.24 -33.52 -6.57
CA ARG A 43 -1.90 -33.19 -6.05
C ARG A 43 -1.48 -31.78 -6.45
N ASP A 44 -1.69 -31.40 -7.70
CA ASP A 44 -1.38 -30.06 -8.20
C ASP A 44 -2.23 -28.99 -7.50
N TYR A 45 -3.51 -29.29 -7.26
CA TYR A 45 -4.40 -28.42 -6.51
C TYR A 45 -3.93 -28.21 -5.06
N GLU A 46 -3.56 -29.28 -4.35
CA GLU A 46 -3.04 -29.15 -2.98
C GLU A 46 -1.69 -28.40 -2.94
N ASN A 47 -0.81 -28.62 -3.92
CA ASN A 47 0.42 -27.86 -4.06
C ASN A 47 0.15 -26.37 -4.28
N LEU A 48 -0.79 -26.03 -5.17
CA LEU A 48 -1.19 -24.66 -5.44
C LEU A 48 -1.76 -24.01 -4.17
N LYS A 49 -2.67 -24.70 -3.49
CA LYS A 49 -3.26 -24.24 -2.22
C LYS A 49 -2.21 -23.99 -1.15
N ALA A 50 -1.22 -24.86 -1.01
CA ALA A 50 -0.11 -24.67 -0.08
C ALA A 50 0.74 -23.44 -0.47
N SER A 51 1.04 -23.28 -1.76
CA SER A 51 1.78 -22.11 -2.24
C SER A 51 1.02 -20.80 -2.00
N THR A 52 -0.29 -20.77 -2.24
CA THR A 52 -1.14 -19.60 -1.96
C THR A 52 -1.11 -19.25 -0.49
N ARG A 53 -1.26 -20.23 0.40
CA ARG A 53 -1.18 -20.00 1.85
C ARG A 53 0.18 -19.45 2.28
N ASN A 54 1.27 -19.94 1.69
CA ASN A 54 2.61 -19.41 1.99
C ASN A 54 2.74 -17.95 1.54
N LEU A 55 2.19 -17.59 0.38
CA LEU A 55 2.16 -16.21 -0.09
C LEU A 55 1.32 -15.31 0.82
N GLU A 56 0.16 -15.78 1.30
CA GLU A 56 -0.67 -15.04 2.26
C GLU A 56 0.12 -14.73 3.55
N ILE A 57 0.85 -15.71 4.07
CA ILE A 57 1.69 -15.53 5.28
C ILE A 57 2.81 -14.51 5.03
N GLN A 58 3.51 -14.60 3.89
CA GLN A 58 4.57 -13.64 3.54
C GLN A 58 4.00 -12.23 3.38
N LEU A 59 2.85 -12.09 2.73
CA LEU A 59 2.17 -10.81 2.57
C LEU A 59 1.76 -10.22 3.93
N GLU A 60 1.23 -11.06 4.83
CA GLU A 60 0.89 -10.65 6.20
C GLU A 60 2.12 -10.12 6.95
N GLN A 61 3.26 -10.81 6.85
CA GLN A 61 4.51 -10.38 7.48
C GLN A 61 5.00 -9.04 6.92
N VAL A 62 4.97 -8.85 5.59
CA VAL A 62 5.34 -7.58 4.96
C VAL A 62 4.40 -6.46 5.40
N ALA A 63 3.10 -6.72 5.46
CA ALA A 63 2.11 -5.74 5.93
C ALA A 63 2.36 -5.33 7.39
N ARG A 64 2.68 -6.29 8.27
CA ARG A 64 3.05 -6.03 9.68
C ARG A 64 4.30 -5.17 9.77
N LEU A 65 5.38 -5.55 9.07
CA LEU A 65 6.64 -4.79 9.05
C LEU A 65 6.45 -3.36 8.52
N ASN A 66 5.53 -3.15 7.58
CA ASN A 66 5.26 -1.81 7.06
C ASN A 66 4.45 -0.95 8.04
N ASN A 67 3.49 -1.53 8.77
CA ASN A 67 2.67 -0.82 9.75
C ASN A 67 3.40 -0.54 11.07
N GLU A 68 4.24 -1.47 11.51
CA GLU A 68 5.00 -1.38 12.76
C GLU A 68 6.33 -0.63 12.58
N ARG A 69 6.61 -0.09 11.38
CA ARG A 69 7.88 0.56 11.06
C ARG A 69 8.05 1.85 11.87
N PRO A 70 9.16 2.02 12.63
CA PRO A 70 9.47 3.27 13.30
C PRO A 70 9.60 4.42 12.30
N LEU A 71 9.16 5.62 12.71
CA LEU A 71 9.41 6.86 11.98
C LEU A 71 10.93 7.07 11.86
N GLY A 72 11.45 7.36 10.66
CA GLY A 72 12.89 7.61 10.48
C GLY A 72 13.71 6.43 9.94
N MET A 73 13.08 5.31 9.57
CA MET A 73 13.79 4.11 9.11
C MET A 73 14.03 4.01 7.60
N LEU A 74 13.35 4.80 6.77
CA LEU A 74 13.69 4.83 5.35
C LEU A 74 14.97 5.66 5.15
N PRO A 75 15.81 5.32 4.15
CA PRO A 75 16.98 6.13 3.79
C PRO A 75 16.66 7.59 3.48
N SER A 76 15.41 7.86 3.09
CA SER A 76 14.87 9.19 2.76
C SER A 76 14.06 9.83 3.88
N ASP A 77 13.87 9.16 5.02
CA ASP A 77 13.21 9.78 6.16
C ASP A 77 14.11 10.90 6.70
N THR A 78 13.57 12.11 6.81
CA THR A 78 14.30 13.25 7.38
C THR A 78 14.37 13.11 8.89
N ILE A 79 15.58 13.04 9.44
CA ILE A 79 15.81 13.20 10.89
C ILE A 79 15.74 14.72 11.17
N PRO A 80 14.91 15.18 12.13
CA PRO A 80 14.86 16.59 12.49
C PRO A 80 16.25 17.05 12.91
N ASN A 81 16.69 18.21 12.38
CA ASN A 81 18.04 18.69 12.63
C ASN A 81 18.18 19.00 14.14
N PRO A 82 19.15 18.40 14.86
CA PRO A 82 19.37 18.71 16.28
C PRO A 82 19.62 20.20 16.56
N LYS A 83 20.00 20.97 15.53
CA LYS A 83 20.22 22.43 15.57
C LYS A 83 19.06 23.25 15.03
N GLU A 84 17.89 22.67 14.74
CA GLU A 84 16.72 23.41 14.22
C GLU A 84 16.28 24.55 15.14
N GLN A 85 16.59 24.47 16.44
CA GLN A 85 16.26 25.50 17.41
C GLN A 85 17.36 26.56 17.62
N CYS A 86 18.42 26.58 16.81
CA CYS A 86 19.42 27.65 16.84
C CYS A 86 18.86 28.94 16.20
N LYS A 87 17.95 29.62 16.91
CA LYS A 87 17.43 30.95 16.55
C LYS A 87 18.24 32.09 17.16
N ALA A 88 19.56 31.91 17.33
CA ALA A 88 20.43 32.96 17.85
C ALA A 88 20.69 34.00 16.76
N ILE A 89 20.03 35.17 16.87
CA ILE A 89 20.29 36.33 16.01
C ILE A 89 21.23 37.27 16.77
N THR A 90 22.46 37.45 16.29
CA THR A 90 23.43 38.39 16.90
C THR A 90 23.46 39.70 16.12
N LEU A 91 23.36 40.83 16.83
CA LEU A 91 23.49 42.17 16.23
C LEU A 91 24.96 42.48 15.91
N ARG A 92 25.24 43.43 15.01
CA ARG A 92 26.61 43.92 14.71
C ARG A 92 27.38 44.44 15.94
N SER A 93 26.66 44.80 17.00
CA SER A 93 27.23 45.20 18.30
C SER A 93 27.68 44.02 19.16
N GLY A 94 27.51 42.78 18.70
CA GLY A 94 27.86 41.56 19.44
C GLY A 94 26.82 41.11 20.46
N LYS A 95 25.67 41.80 20.57
CA LYS A 95 24.59 41.42 21.49
C LYS A 95 23.66 40.40 20.84
N GLU A 96 23.31 39.36 21.58
CA GLU A 96 22.28 38.38 21.18
C GLU A 96 20.88 38.99 21.34
N LEU A 97 20.04 38.82 20.33
CA LEU A 97 18.67 39.32 20.30
C LEU A 97 17.75 38.28 20.94
N GLU A 98 17.18 38.59 22.11
CA GLU A 98 16.19 37.72 22.76
C GLU A 98 14.91 37.61 21.91
N GLU A 99 14.47 36.37 21.64
CA GLU A 99 13.22 36.11 20.92
C GLU A 99 12.03 36.49 21.82
N LYS A 100 11.44 37.68 21.59
CA LYS A 100 10.19 38.07 22.23
C LYS A 100 9.05 37.17 21.74
N VAL A 101 8.68 36.19 22.56
CA VAL A 101 7.47 35.39 22.33
C VAL A 101 6.24 36.28 22.53
N GLY A 102 5.70 36.76 21.40
CA GLY A 102 4.29 37.10 21.23
C GLY A 102 3.80 38.41 21.83
N ARG A 103 3.68 39.45 20.98
CA ARG A 103 2.37 39.95 20.52
C ARG A 103 2.56 41.04 19.47
N ASN A 104 1.76 40.95 18.41
CA ASN A 104 1.48 42.05 17.50
C ASN A 104 1.26 43.36 18.28
N SER A 105 2.13 44.33 18.12
CA SER A 105 1.75 45.75 18.21
C SER A 105 2.61 46.54 17.25
N MET A 106 2.12 46.63 16.02
CA MET A 106 2.47 47.73 15.14
C MET A 106 2.17 49.07 15.82
N LYS A 107 3.00 50.06 15.47
CA LYS A 107 2.86 51.51 15.70
C LYS A 107 3.17 51.99 17.11
N ASN A 108 3.74 53.16 17.32
CA ASN A 108 4.53 54.15 16.57
C ASN A 108 4.77 55.22 17.65
N GLY A 109 5.90 55.90 17.61
CA GLY A 109 6.08 57.11 18.39
C GLY A 109 6.77 58.14 17.52
N GLU A 110 5.98 58.95 16.83
CA GLU A 110 6.26 60.38 16.62
C GLU A 110 5.04 61.05 15.95
N GLN A 111 4.40 61.92 16.75
CA GLN A 111 3.73 63.20 16.41
C GLN A 111 2.59 63.22 15.37
N GLU A 112 1.57 64.09 15.42
CA GLU A 112 0.98 65.07 16.35
C GLU A 112 -0.20 65.63 15.50
N GLY A 113 -1.46 65.48 15.90
CA GLY A 113 -2.24 66.65 16.30
C GLY A 113 -3.46 66.91 15.40
N VAL A 114 -4.50 67.44 16.05
CA VAL A 114 -5.71 68.13 15.56
C VAL A 114 -6.98 67.27 15.38
N GLU A 115 -7.87 67.51 16.33
CA GLU A 115 -9.29 67.14 16.43
C GLU A 115 -10.14 67.93 15.43
N ASP A 116 -11.26 67.35 14.99
CA ASP A 116 -12.55 68.07 14.95
C ASP A 116 -13.70 67.04 14.79
N GLU A 117 -14.69 67.19 15.67
CA GLU A 117 -15.93 66.41 15.75
C GLU A 117 -16.93 66.82 14.66
N ASP A 118 -17.70 65.88 14.09
CA ASP A 118 -19.16 66.03 13.99
C ASP A 118 -19.91 64.77 13.51
N LYS A 119 -20.88 64.36 14.34
CA LYS A 119 -22.25 63.84 14.12
C LYS A 119 -22.59 62.84 12.98
N GLU A 120 -23.15 61.73 13.46
CA GLU A 120 -24.44 61.11 13.05
C GLU A 120 -24.59 60.59 11.60
N LYS A 121 -24.87 59.29 11.42
CA LYS A 121 -26.17 58.72 10.99
C LYS A 121 -26.05 57.22 10.70
N GLU A 122 -26.75 56.48 11.55
CA GLU A 122 -27.47 55.24 11.32
C GLU A 122 -27.70 54.81 9.85
N SER A 123 -27.38 53.55 9.51
CA SER A 123 -28.35 52.70 8.80
C SER A 123 -28.09 51.23 9.12
N LEU A 124 -29.08 50.64 9.78
CA LEU A 124 -29.24 49.21 10.00
C LEU A 124 -29.61 48.49 8.69
N GLN A 125 -29.13 47.26 8.51
CA GLN A 125 -29.95 46.14 8.00
C GLN A 125 -29.17 44.83 8.29
N MET A 126 -29.33 44.20 9.44
CA MET A 126 -30.36 43.22 9.77
C MET A 126 -30.28 41.90 8.97
N GLY A 127 -29.71 40.89 9.63
CA GLY A 127 -30.26 39.53 9.67
C GLY A 127 -29.91 38.60 8.51
N LYS A 128 -29.90 37.28 8.68
CA LYS A 128 -30.25 36.41 9.82
C LYS A 128 -29.68 35.02 9.52
N THR A 129 -29.33 34.35 10.60
CA THR A 129 -29.35 32.90 10.84
C THR A 129 -30.28 32.11 9.90
N LYS A 130 -29.78 30.96 9.43
CA LYS A 130 -30.39 29.66 9.78
C LYS A 130 -29.37 28.54 9.68
#